data_AF-K2C4R1-F1
#
_entry.id   AF-K2C4R1-F1
#
_cell.length_a   1.000
_cell.length_b   1.000
_cell.length_c   1.000
_cell.angle_alpha   90.00
_cell.angle_beta   90.00
_cell.angle_gamma   90.00
#
_symmetry.space_group_name_H-M   'P 1'
#
loop_
_entity.id
_entity.type
_entity.pdbx_description
1 polymer ?
#
loop_
_entity_poly.entity_id
_entity_poly.type
_entity_poly.pdbx_seq_one_letter_code
_entity_poly.pdbx_strand_id
1 'polypeptide(L)'
;MLFAVEESFVDENTVPGRLYSYAMQTVDLDGNVSSMSASINIVPAGKISEDLVWQKSWSPISINGDLIVPAGRTIEIEPGVTVLFSSTDEAHTGYRPEICELIVEGTLLAEGSADATIKFISAAALAGKADWDGIRMVPDSGQNQSVLRHLIISGAERGLTLYDGDYLIDNVTARYCQTGVTLQGASGTALLDLIFEDCDYSFMAESTFNCSLENVRVRGGLTGISLAGNSNFSLAEFDVRNVREVAVRVIDRVAPHLRNGLLQSMKTGLLIGSCSGDHQ
;
A
#
# COMPACT_ATOMS: atom_id res chain seq x y z
N MET A 1 5.24 -19.48 -30.91
CA MET A 1 6.18 -19.54 -32.06
C MET A 1 5.68 -18.50 -33.03
N LEU A 2 6.54 -17.54 -33.40
CA LEU A 2 6.18 -16.51 -34.37
C LEU A 2 6.47 -17.04 -35.78
N PHE A 3 5.53 -16.87 -36.70
CA PHE A 3 5.75 -17.16 -38.11
C PHE A 3 6.38 -15.95 -38.83
N ALA A 4 6.94 -16.16 -40.02
CA ALA A 4 7.73 -15.16 -40.76
C ALA A 4 7.01 -13.83 -41.08
N VAL A 5 5.71 -13.74 -40.87
CA VAL A 5 4.89 -12.53 -41.08
C VAL A 5 4.33 -11.93 -39.78
N GLU A 6 4.63 -12.53 -38.63
CA GLU A 6 4.17 -12.06 -37.33
C GLU A 6 5.27 -11.23 -36.64
N GLU A 7 4.95 -9.99 -36.31
CA GLU A 7 5.86 -9.07 -35.61
C GLU A 7 5.61 -9.03 -34.09
N SER A 8 4.57 -9.70 -33.60
CA SER A 8 4.19 -9.70 -32.18
C SER A 8 3.64 -11.05 -31.72
N PHE A 9 3.92 -11.40 -30.46
CA PHE A 9 3.41 -12.59 -29.78
C PHE A 9 2.56 -12.14 -28.59
N VAL A 10 1.42 -12.80 -28.39
CA VAL A 10 0.56 -12.63 -27.20
C VAL A 10 0.47 -13.97 -26.48
N ASP A 11 0.80 -13.98 -25.19
CA ASP A 11 0.58 -15.13 -24.32
C ASP A 11 -0.80 -15.02 -23.67
N GLU A 12 -1.78 -15.74 -24.19
CA GLU A 12 -3.15 -15.71 -23.68
C GLU A 12 -3.37 -16.55 -22.41
N ASN A 13 -2.35 -17.29 -21.95
CA ASN A 13 -2.46 -18.20 -20.81
C ASN A 13 -1.79 -17.66 -19.54
N THR A 14 -1.47 -16.37 -19.51
CA THR A 14 -0.88 -15.74 -18.32
C THR A 14 -1.90 -15.57 -17.21
N VAL A 15 -1.45 -15.70 -15.97
CA VAL A 15 -2.23 -15.42 -14.77
C VAL A 15 -1.74 -14.10 -14.17
N PRO A 16 -2.63 -13.12 -13.91
CA PRO A 16 -2.26 -11.90 -13.21
C PRO A 16 -1.53 -12.17 -11.90
N GLY A 17 -0.52 -11.35 -11.60
CA GLY A 17 0.30 -11.47 -10.39
C GLY A 17 1.39 -12.55 -10.43
N ARG A 18 1.44 -13.42 -11.45
CA ARG A 18 2.51 -14.41 -11.61
C ARG A 18 3.66 -13.84 -12.44
N LEU A 19 4.90 -14.19 -12.06
CA LEU A 19 6.10 -13.84 -12.82
C LEU A 19 6.26 -14.75 -14.05
N TYR A 20 6.45 -14.14 -15.21
CA TYR A 20 6.81 -14.78 -16.46
C TYR A 20 8.13 -14.22 -16.99
N SER A 21 8.98 -15.09 -17.52
CA SER A 21 10.25 -14.71 -18.16
C SER A 21 10.18 -15.05 -19.65
N TYR A 22 10.29 -14.04 -20.51
CA TYR A 22 10.28 -14.22 -21.96
C TYR A 22 11.64 -13.87 -22.56
N ALA A 23 12.07 -14.62 -23.57
CA ALA A 23 13.21 -14.31 -24.42
C ALA A 23 12.92 -14.79 -25.83
N MET A 24 13.58 -14.20 -26.83
CA MET A 24 13.35 -14.50 -28.24
C MET A 24 14.62 -14.96 -28.93
N GLN A 25 14.47 -15.96 -29.79
CA GLN A 25 15.45 -16.37 -30.79
C GLN A 25 14.73 -16.66 -32.11
N THR A 26 15.45 -16.61 -33.20
CA THR A 26 14.94 -16.85 -34.55
C THR A 26 15.50 -18.16 -35.09
N VAL A 27 14.69 -18.86 -35.88
CA VAL A 27 15.08 -20.09 -36.59
C VAL A 27 14.78 -19.90 -38.07
N ASP A 28 15.75 -20.13 -38.94
CA ASP A 28 15.54 -20.04 -40.39
C ASP A 28 14.99 -21.36 -40.99
N LEU A 29 14.73 -21.36 -42.30
CA LEU A 29 14.17 -22.52 -43.01
C LEU A 29 15.13 -23.72 -43.07
N ASP A 30 16.42 -23.47 -42.89
CA ASP A 30 17.47 -24.51 -42.87
C ASP A 30 17.71 -25.05 -41.45
N GLY A 31 16.97 -24.52 -40.45
CA GLY A 31 17.07 -24.91 -39.05
C GLY A 31 18.19 -24.22 -38.27
N ASN A 32 18.83 -23.20 -38.84
CA ASN A 32 19.83 -22.42 -38.11
C ASN A 32 19.14 -21.55 -37.06
N VAL A 33 19.69 -21.53 -35.84
CA VAL A 33 19.14 -20.81 -34.69
C VAL A 33 20.05 -19.62 -34.34
N SER A 34 19.47 -18.44 -34.15
CA SER A 34 20.21 -17.26 -33.67
C SER A 34 20.51 -17.33 -32.17
N SER A 35 21.30 -16.39 -31.67
CA SER A 35 21.49 -16.25 -30.22
C SER A 35 20.20 -15.77 -29.55
N MET A 36 19.90 -16.31 -28.38
CA MET A 36 18.76 -15.88 -27.56
C MET A 36 18.94 -14.43 -27.09
N SER A 37 17.86 -13.65 -27.12
CA SER A 37 17.82 -12.32 -26.50
C SER A 37 18.02 -12.38 -24.99
N ALA A 38 18.25 -11.23 -24.37
CA ALA A 38 18.07 -11.11 -22.93
C ALA A 38 16.63 -11.45 -22.54
N SER A 39 16.46 -12.02 -21.35
CA SER A 39 15.14 -12.27 -20.79
C SER A 39 14.52 -11.00 -20.23
N ILE A 40 13.22 -10.83 -20.45
CA ILE A 40 12.38 -9.83 -19.79
C ILE A 40 11.46 -10.55 -18.80
N ASN A 41 11.37 -10.00 -17.59
CA ASN A 41 10.46 -10.46 -16.55
C ASN A 41 9.21 -9.58 -16.55
N ILE A 42 8.04 -10.20 -16.56
CA ILE A 42 6.75 -9.51 -16.59
C ILE A 42 5.85 -10.13 -15.52
N VAL A 43 5.15 -9.27 -14.79
CA VAL A 43 4.08 -9.65 -13.87
C VAL A 43 2.80 -8.99 -14.37
N PRO A 44 1.93 -9.72 -15.07
CA PRO A 44 0.71 -9.14 -15.62
C PRO A 44 -0.17 -8.59 -14.50
N ALA A 45 -0.63 -7.35 -14.65
CA ALA A 45 -1.63 -6.76 -13.79
C ALA A 45 -3.02 -7.40 -14.02
N GLY A 46 -3.92 -7.22 -13.07
CA GLY A 46 -5.30 -7.69 -13.12
C GLY A 46 -5.75 -8.42 -11.84
N LYS A 47 -6.91 -9.07 -11.93
CA LYS A 47 -7.47 -9.88 -10.84
C LYS A 47 -6.83 -11.27 -10.84
N ILE A 48 -6.17 -11.66 -9.75
CA ILE A 48 -5.55 -12.98 -9.63
C ILE A 48 -6.64 -14.07 -9.58
N SER A 49 -6.36 -15.23 -10.19
CA SER A 49 -7.31 -16.34 -10.27
C SER A 49 -6.96 -17.53 -9.37
N GLU A 50 -5.79 -17.48 -8.73
CA GLU A 50 -5.24 -18.51 -7.84
C GLU A 50 -4.42 -17.85 -6.71
N ASP A 51 -4.11 -18.61 -5.67
CA ASP A 51 -3.23 -18.14 -4.60
C ASP A 51 -1.79 -18.05 -5.11
N LEU A 52 -1.07 -17.02 -4.69
CA LEU A 52 0.28 -16.73 -5.17
C LEU A 52 1.26 -16.54 -4.02
N VAL A 53 2.49 -16.96 -4.26
CA VAL A 53 3.64 -16.65 -3.40
C VAL A 53 4.62 -15.81 -4.21
N TRP A 54 4.81 -14.56 -3.81
CA TRP A 54 5.83 -13.68 -4.35
C TRP A 54 7.15 -13.95 -3.66
N GLN A 55 8.05 -14.57 -4.42
CA GLN A 55 9.34 -15.00 -3.92
C GLN A 55 10.34 -13.86 -3.90
N LYS A 56 11.27 -13.88 -2.94
CA LYS A 56 12.39 -12.94 -2.88
C LYS A 56 13.25 -12.98 -4.15
N SER A 57 13.36 -14.14 -4.79
CA SER A 57 14.07 -14.35 -6.05
C SER A 57 13.45 -13.57 -7.23
N TRP A 58 12.19 -13.16 -7.13
CA TRP A 58 11.49 -12.38 -8.15
C TRP A 58 11.73 -10.88 -8.00
N SER A 59 12.39 -10.45 -6.93
CA SER A 59 12.58 -9.03 -6.65
C SER A 59 13.63 -8.38 -7.58
N PRO A 60 13.37 -7.17 -8.10
CA PRO A 60 12.14 -6.40 -7.96
C PRO A 60 10.98 -6.92 -8.83
N ILE A 61 9.77 -6.92 -8.26
CA ILE A 61 8.51 -7.24 -8.94
C ILE A 61 7.92 -5.92 -9.47
N SER A 62 7.79 -5.77 -10.78
CA SER A 62 7.24 -4.56 -11.40
C SER A 62 5.77 -4.74 -11.76
N ILE A 63 4.92 -3.86 -11.26
CA ILE A 63 3.47 -3.82 -11.48
C ILE A 63 3.13 -2.57 -12.30
N ASN A 64 2.49 -2.76 -13.45
CA ASN A 64 2.17 -1.71 -14.43
C ASN A 64 0.66 -1.47 -14.63
N GLY A 65 -0.14 -1.92 -13.67
CA GLY A 65 -1.58 -1.68 -13.60
C GLY A 65 -2.14 -2.16 -12.28
N ASP A 66 -3.45 -2.20 -12.14
CA ASP A 66 -4.05 -2.66 -10.90
C ASP A 66 -3.83 -4.15 -10.66
N LEU A 67 -3.43 -4.51 -9.44
CA LEU A 67 -3.44 -5.90 -9.00
C LEU A 67 -4.57 -6.08 -7.98
N ILE A 68 -5.49 -7.00 -8.27
CA ILE A 68 -6.63 -7.28 -7.40
C ILE A 68 -6.47 -8.67 -6.82
N VAL A 69 -6.46 -8.76 -5.48
CA VAL A 69 -6.57 -10.01 -4.72
C VAL A 69 -8.03 -10.19 -4.35
N PRO A 70 -8.82 -11.01 -5.08
CA PRO A 70 -10.25 -11.13 -4.81
C PRO A 70 -10.53 -11.95 -3.55
N ALA A 71 -11.76 -11.87 -3.06
CA ALA A 71 -12.24 -12.69 -1.94
C ALA A 71 -11.95 -14.19 -2.16
N GLY A 72 -11.48 -14.87 -1.11
CA GLY A 72 -11.08 -16.28 -1.16
C GLY A 72 -9.73 -16.56 -1.82
N ARG A 73 -8.97 -15.52 -2.20
CA ARG A 73 -7.59 -15.63 -2.68
C ARG A 73 -6.59 -14.99 -1.74
N THR A 74 -5.36 -15.49 -1.81
CA THR A 74 -4.24 -15.02 -1.00
C THR A 74 -3.04 -14.67 -1.86
N ILE A 75 -2.39 -13.54 -1.56
CA ILE A 75 -0.99 -13.32 -1.92
C ILE A 75 -0.16 -13.40 -0.64
N GLU A 76 0.81 -14.31 -0.64
CA GLU A 76 1.90 -14.34 0.33
C GLU A 76 3.14 -13.69 -0.29
N ILE A 77 3.82 -12.83 0.47
CA ILE A 77 5.01 -12.12 0.03
C ILE A 77 6.17 -12.48 0.96
N GLU A 78 7.21 -13.08 0.40
CA GLU A 78 8.38 -13.46 1.18
C GLU A 78 9.12 -12.24 1.74
N PRO A 79 9.76 -12.36 2.92
CA PRO A 79 10.57 -11.29 3.50
C PRO A 79 11.63 -10.75 2.54
N GLY A 80 11.73 -9.42 2.45
CA GLY A 80 12.73 -8.72 1.63
C GLY A 80 12.35 -8.52 0.17
N VAL A 81 11.15 -8.92 -0.26
CA VAL A 81 10.63 -8.58 -1.59
C VAL A 81 10.45 -7.07 -1.72
N THR A 82 10.90 -6.53 -2.86
CA THR A 82 10.57 -5.18 -3.34
C THR A 82 9.60 -5.26 -4.50
N VAL A 83 8.49 -4.53 -4.40
CA VAL A 83 7.44 -4.35 -5.40
C VAL A 83 7.46 -2.89 -5.87
N LEU A 84 7.52 -2.71 -7.18
CA LEU A 84 7.59 -1.41 -7.85
C LEU A 84 6.26 -1.15 -8.58
N PHE A 85 5.61 -0.02 -8.30
CA PHE A 85 4.38 0.38 -8.98
C PHE A 85 4.65 1.47 -10.01
N SER A 86 4.19 1.27 -11.24
CA SER A 86 4.22 2.29 -12.29
C SER A 86 3.41 3.52 -11.88
N SER A 87 3.82 4.68 -12.39
CA SER A 87 3.06 5.93 -12.23
C SER A 87 1.88 6.08 -13.18
N THR A 88 1.60 5.03 -13.94
CA THR A 88 0.55 4.97 -14.95
C THR A 88 -0.02 3.57 -14.92
N ASP A 89 -1.35 3.49 -14.79
CA ASP A 89 -2.08 2.25 -14.99
C ASP A 89 -2.34 2.03 -16.49
N GLU A 90 -1.66 1.04 -17.07
CA GLU A 90 -1.82 0.72 -18.49
C GLU A 90 -3.24 0.23 -18.83
N ALA A 91 -3.94 -0.38 -17.87
CA ALA A 91 -5.28 -0.93 -18.07
C ALA A 91 -6.40 0.12 -17.90
N HIS A 92 -6.10 1.24 -17.23
CA HIS A 92 -7.04 2.29 -16.84
C HIS A 92 -8.29 1.76 -16.12
N THR A 93 -8.08 0.94 -15.08
CA THR A 93 -9.13 0.26 -14.32
C THR A 93 -9.21 0.72 -12.87
N GLY A 94 -9.82 -0.09 -11.99
CA GLY A 94 -9.82 0.17 -10.56
C GLY A 94 -10.65 1.38 -10.15
N TYR A 95 -10.30 1.91 -8.99
CA TYR A 95 -10.86 3.14 -8.43
C TYR A 95 -10.08 4.38 -8.88
N ARG A 96 -8.82 4.22 -9.28
CA ARG A 96 -7.92 5.27 -9.74
C ARG A 96 -7.36 4.93 -11.13
N PRO A 97 -8.16 5.12 -12.20
CA PRO A 97 -7.84 4.64 -13.55
C PRO A 97 -6.63 5.29 -14.24
N GLU A 98 -5.88 6.15 -13.55
CA GLU A 98 -4.69 6.81 -14.10
C GLU A 98 -3.40 6.29 -13.45
N ILE A 99 -3.48 5.61 -12.30
CA ILE A 99 -2.33 5.21 -11.48
C ILE A 99 -2.56 3.82 -10.88
N CYS A 100 -1.50 3.02 -10.69
CA CYS A 100 -1.66 1.64 -10.23
C CYS A 100 -2.17 1.54 -8.78
N GLU A 101 -2.97 0.52 -8.52
CA GLU A 101 -3.48 0.15 -7.19
C GLU A 101 -3.15 -1.31 -6.83
N LEU A 102 -2.86 -1.58 -5.56
CA LEU A 102 -2.99 -2.93 -4.99
C LEU A 102 -4.30 -3.01 -4.19
N ILE A 103 -5.30 -3.69 -4.75
CA ILE A 103 -6.64 -3.80 -4.16
C ILE A 103 -6.77 -5.20 -3.55
N VAL A 104 -7.00 -5.27 -2.25
CA VAL A 104 -7.07 -6.52 -1.50
C VAL A 104 -8.48 -6.71 -0.95
N GLU A 105 -9.29 -7.49 -1.67
CA GLU A 105 -10.61 -8.00 -1.24
C GLU A 105 -10.48 -9.35 -0.49
N GLY A 106 -9.39 -10.09 -0.75
CA GLY A 106 -9.02 -11.35 -0.12
C GLY A 106 -8.00 -11.19 1.01
N THR A 107 -6.96 -12.01 1.01
CA THR A 107 -5.93 -12.04 2.08
C THR A 107 -4.56 -11.59 1.54
N LEU A 108 -3.89 -10.71 2.28
CA LEU A 108 -2.49 -10.35 2.06
C LEU A 108 -1.65 -10.80 3.25
N LEU A 109 -0.67 -11.67 2.99
CA LEU A 109 0.32 -12.11 3.96
C LEU A 109 1.67 -11.49 3.60
N ALA A 110 1.95 -10.31 4.13
CA ALA A 110 3.19 -9.57 3.95
C ALA A 110 3.91 -9.43 5.30
N GLU A 111 4.62 -10.48 5.69
CA GLU A 111 5.35 -10.54 6.96
C GLU A 111 6.85 -10.44 6.70
N GLY A 112 7.36 -9.21 6.61
CA GLY A 112 8.79 -8.95 6.55
C GLY A 112 9.48 -9.19 7.90
N SER A 113 10.75 -8.83 7.98
CA SER A 113 11.48 -8.75 9.26
C SER A 113 12.31 -7.47 9.34
N ALA A 114 12.86 -7.17 10.53
CA ALA A 114 13.76 -6.03 10.71
C ALA A 114 14.96 -6.04 9.75
N ASP A 115 15.49 -7.22 9.41
CA ASP A 115 16.62 -7.39 8.47
C ASP A 115 16.18 -7.60 7.01
N ALA A 116 14.90 -7.87 6.77
CA ALA A 116 14.34 -8.16 5.47
C ALA A 116 12.94 -7.55 5.31
N THR A 117 12.88 -6.22 5.36
CA THR A 117 11.63 -5.47 5.18
C THR A 117 11.07 -5.69 3.77
N ILE A 118 9.76 -5.89 3.65
CA ILE A 118 9.06 -5.88 2.36
C ILE A 118 8.82 -4.42 1.95
N LYS A 119 9.02 -4.10 0.67
CA LYS A 119 8.93 -2.73 0.16
C LYS A 119 7.89 -2.62 -0.94
N PHE A 120 6.96 -1.68 -0.81
CA PHE A 120 6.02 -1.28 -1.85
C PHE A 120 6.30 0.19 -2.21
N ILE A 121 6.87 0.43 -3.38
CA ILE A 121 7.41 1.75 -3.73
C ILE A 121 7.11 2.13 -5.18
N SER A 122 7.16 3.42 -5.47
CA SER A 122 7.11 3.93 -6.85
C SER A 122 8.24 3.35 -7.70
N ALA A 123 7.93 3.03 -8.96
CA ALA A 123 8.88 2.63 -9.99
C ALA A 123 9.57 3.85 -10.66
N ALA A 124 9.14 5.08 -10.37
CA ALA A 124 9.68 6.27 -10.99
C ALA A 124 11.14 6.52 -10.58
N ALA A 125 11.98 6.94 -11.53
CA ALA A 125 13.38 7.27 -11.27
C ALA A 125 13.54 8.45 -10.28
N LEU A 126 12.57 9.38 -10.30
CA LEU A 126 12.43 10.46 -9.34
C LEU A 126 11.06 10.32 -8.68
N ALA A 127 11.01 9.52 -7.61
CA ALA A 127 9.76 9.23 -6.92
C ALA A 127 9.10 10.51 -6.36
N GLY A 128 7.86 10.73 -6.76
CA GLY A 128 6.97 11.76 -6.24
C GLY A 128 6.03 11.20 -5.17
N LYS A 129 5.28 12.10 -4.55
CA LYS A 129 4.05 11.74 -3.83
C LYS A 129 2.98 11.44 -4.87
N ALA A 130 2.12 10.46 -4.61
CA ALA A 130 1.03 10.08 -5.50
C ALA A 130 1.46 9.57 -6.90
N ASP A 131 2.64 8.93 -6.98
CA ASP A 131 3.00 8.21 -8.21
C ASP A 131 2.06 7.01 -8.41
N TRP A 132 1.66 6.34 -7.34
CA TRP A 132 0.69 5.24 -7.34
C TRP A 132 -0.33 5.46 -6.22
N ASP A 133 -1.49 4.79 -6.24
CA ASP A 133 -2.51 5.07 -5.20
C ASP A 133 -2.04 4.53 -3.85
N GLY A 134 -1.64 3.26 -3.79
CA GLY A 134 -1.26 2.61 -2.55
C GLY A 134 -1.81 1.19 -2.42
N ILE A 135 -1.77 0.67 -1.19
CA ILE A 135 -2.38 -0.60 -0.82
C ILE A 135 -3.75 -0.32 -0.21
N ARG A 136 -4.79 -0.88 -0.80
CA ARG A 136 -6.17 -0.72 -0.34
C ARG A 136 -6.72 -2.06 0.14
N MET A 137 -6.89 -2.17 1.46
CA MET A 137 -7.50 -3.33 2.09
C MET A 137 -9.01 -3.10 2.18
N VAL A 138 -9.77 -3.79 1.33
CA VAL A 138 -11.24 -3.75 1.23
C VAL A 138 -11.82 -5.14 1.46
N PRO A 139 -11.71 -5.70 2.68
CA PRO A 139 -12.20 -7.03 3.02
C PRO A 139 -13.59 -7.33 2.51
N ASP A 140 -13.75 -8.51 1.92
CA ASP A 140 -15.07 -9.11 1.77
C ASP A 140 -15.30 -10.16 2.88
N SER A 141 -16.56 -10.55 3.06
CA SER A 141 -16.99 -11.56 4.01
C SER A 141 -16.23 -12.88 3.84
N GLY A 142 -15.80 -13.47 4.96
CA GLY A 142 -15.15 -14.79 4.97
C GLY A 142 -13.66 -14.82 4.63
N GLN A 143 -12.98 -13.66 4.59
CA GLN A 143 -11.52 -13.61 4.46
C GLN A 143 -10.79 -14.14 5.71
N ASN A 144 -9.55 -14.60 5.53
CA ASN A 144 -8.62 -14.83 6.64
C ASN A 144 -8.03 -13.50 7.12
N GLN A 145 -7.46 -13.49 8.33
CA GLN A 145 -6.71 -12.34 8.84
C GLN A 145 -5.55 -12.02 7.90
N SER A 146 -5.44 -10.76 7.46
CA SER A 146 -4.27 -10.29 6.71
C SER A 146 -3.16 -9.85 7.67
N VAL A 147 -1.90 -10.10 7.29
CA VAL A 147 -0.73 -9.77 8.10
C VAL A 147 0.12 -8.76 7.33
N LEU A 148 0.39 -7.61 7.94
CA LEU A 148 1.20 -6.54 7.36
C LEU A 148 2.26 -6.11 8.38
N ARG A 149 3.46 -6.68 8.25
CA ARG A 149 4.56 -6.50 9.20
C ARG A 149 5.87 -6.15 8.55
N HIS A 150 6.64 -5.26 9.18
CA HIS A 150 7.97 -4.86 8.71
C HIS A 150 7.94 -4.38 7.24
N LEU A 151 7.03 -3.44 6.96
CA LEU A 151 6.79 -2.91 5.62
C LEU A 151 7.39 -1.52 5.46
N ILE A 152 7.86 -1.21 4.26
CA ILE A 152 8.14 0.16 3.82
C ILE A 152 7.24 0.49 2.64
N ILE A 153 6.43 1.53 2.77
CA ILE A 153 5.54 2.03 1.73
C ILE A 153 5.99 3.43 1.35
N SER A 154 6.22 3.69 0.05
CA SER A 154 6.79 4.97 -0.39
C SER A 154 6.23 5.48 -1.72
N GLY A 155 6.05 6.80 -1.82
CA GLY A 155 5.66 7.47 -3.07
C GLY A 155 4.20 7.30 -3.47
N ALA A 156 3.35 6.85 -2.54
CA ALA A 156 1.93 6.62 -2.78
C ALA A 156 1.08 7.87 -2.56
N GLU A 157 -0.15 7.89 -3.09
CA GLU A 157 -1.15 8.89 -2.70
C GLU A 157 -1.68 8.56 -1.30
N ARG A 158 -2.06 7.31 -1.06
CA ARG A 158 -2.49 6.74 0.22
C ARG A 158 -1.75 5.44 0.49
N GLY A 159 -0.62 5.51 1.18
CA GLY A 159 0.28 4.36 1.37
C GLY A 159 -0.43 3.06 1.76
N LEU A 160 -1.21 3.10 2.83
CA LEU A 160 -2.06 1.99 3.25
C LEU A 160 -3.45 2.52 3.66
N THR A 161 -4.49 2.05 3.00
CA THR A 161 -5.89 2.34 3.34
C THR A 161 -6.54 1.08 3.89
N LEU A 162 -7.12 1.17 5.08
CA LEU A 162 -7.74 0.07 5.80
C LEU A 162 -9.22 0.37 6.04
N TYR A 163 -10.09 -0.45 5.47
CA TYR A 163 -11.51 -0.51 5.83
C TYR A 163 -11.73 -1.54 6.94
N ASP A 164 -12.98 -1.69 7.39
CA ASP A 164 -13.35 -2.67 8.42
C ASP A 164 -12.89 -4.09 8.06
N GLY A 165 -12.15 -4.73 8.96
CA GLY A 165 -11.47 -5.99 8.67
C GLY A 165 -10.65 -6.53 9.83
N ASP A 166 -10.19 -7.77 9.67
CA ASP A 166 -9.28 -8.44 10.60
C ASP A 166 -7.84 -8.35 10.08
N TYR A 167 -7.00 -7.62 10.81
CA TYR A 167 -5.62 -7.36 10.44
C TYR A 167 -4.68 -7.50 11.63
N LEU A 168 -3.48 -7.97 11.33
CA LEU A 168 -2.33 -7.89 12.23
C LEU A 168 -1.29 -6.95 11.61
N ILE A 169 -1.20 -5.73 12.15
CA ILE A 169 -0.38 -4.65 11.57
C ILE A 169 0.56 -4.08 12.61
N ASP A 170 1.85 -4.28 12.38
CA ASP A 170 2.90 -3.68 13.18
C ASP A 170 4.18 -3.41 12.37
N ASN A 171 5.02 -2.49 12.84
CA ASN A 171 6.32 -2.21 12.23
C ASN A 171 6.23 -1.73 10.77
N VAL A 172 5.32 -0.78 10.49
CA VAL A 172 5.14 -0.22 9.13
C VAL A 172 5.72 1.20 9.06
N THR A 173 6.54 1.44 8.05
CA THR A 173 7.06 2.77 7.69
C THR A 173 6.39 3.27 6.43
N ALA A 174 5.67 4.40 6.49
CA ALA A 174 5.17 5.11 5.32
C ALA A 174 5.95 6.40 5.12
N ARG A 175 6.50 6.62 3.93
CA ARG A 175 7.34 7.79 3.65
C ARG A 175 7.10 8.40 2.29
N TYR A 176 7.25 9.72 2.16
CA TYR A 176 6.99 10.42 0.90
C TYR A 176 5.64 10.06 0.27
N CYS A 177 4.61 9.80 1.08
CA CYS A 177 3.24 9.62 0.59
C CYS A 177 2.47 10.94 0.70
N GLN A 178 1.38 11.11 -0.06
CA GLN A 178 0.47 12.21 0.24
C GLN A 178 -0.23 11.95 1.58
N THR A 179 -0.79 10.75 1.77
CA THR A 179 -1.25 10.22 3.06
C THR A 179 -0.53 8.92 3.38
N GLY A 180 0.03 8.78 4.58
CA GLY A 180 0.78 7.59 4.98
C GLY A 180 -0.13 6.37 5.20
N VAL A 181 -0.93 6.41 6.25
CA VAL A 181 -1.90 5.35 6.59
C VAL A 181 -3.27 5.98 6.87
N THR A 182 -4.32 5.36 6.34
CA THR A 182 -5.72 5.78 6.53
C THR A 182 -6.54 4.63 7.10
N LEU A 183 -7.21 4.84 8.23
CA LEU A 183 -8.34 4.03 8.68
C LEU A 183 -9.64 4.69 8.22
N GLN A 184 -10.49 3.97 7.49
CA GLN A 184 -11.76 4.50 6.99
C GLN A 184 -12.91 3.57 7.36
N GLY A 185 -13.76 4.00 8.30
CA GLY A 185 -14.93 3.22 8.73
C GLY A 185 -14.59 1.92 9.48
N ALA A 186 -13.32 1.71 9.84
CA ALA A 186 -12.87 0.50 10.52
C ALA A 186 -13.36 0.42 11.98
N SER A 187 -13.55 -0.81 12.47
CA SER A 187 -13.98 -1.10 13.84
C SER A 187 -13.01 -2.07 14.54
N GLY A 188 -12.55 -1.72 15.73
CA GLY A 188 -11.69 -2.58 16.54
C GLY A 188 -10.26 -2.80 16.00
N THR A 189 -9.85 -2.07 14.96
CA THR A 189 -8.51 -2.18 14.37
C THR A 189 -7.46 -1.52 15.28
N ALA A 190 -6.41 -2.28 15.58
CA ALA A 190 -5.25 -1.80 16.33
C ALA A 190 -4.01 -1.74 15.43
N LEU A 191 -3.27 -0.64 15.51
CA LEU A 191 -2.02 -0.42 14.78
C LEU A 191 -0.89 -0.15 15.78
N LEU A 192 0.25 -0.82 15.59
CA LEU A 192 1.40 -0.72 16.48
C LEU A 192 2.68 -0.38 15.69
N ASP A 193 3.63 0.31 16.30
CA ASP A 193 4.98 0.53 15.75
C ASP A 193 4.97 1.18 14.35
N LEU A 194 4.32 2.34 14.22
CA LEU A 194 4.25 3.06 12.95
C LEU A 194 5.25 4.22 12.85
N ILE A 195 5.92 4.32 11.70
CA ILE A 195 6.84 5.41 11.40
C ILE A 195 6.36 6.16 10.15
N PHE A 196 6.34 7.48 10.23
CA PHE A 196 5.97 8.35 9.13
C PHE A 196 7.06 9.38 8.86
N GLU A 197 7.48 9.48 7.59
CA GLU A 197 8.55 10.38 7.16
C GLU A 197 8.11 11.19 5.92
N ASP A 198 8.01 12.51 6.07
CA ASP A 198 7.72 13.44 4.98
C ASP A 198 6.41 13.19 4.21
N CYS A 199 5.43 12.52 4.83
CA CYS A 199 4.06 12.42 4.30
C CYS A 199 3.30 13.75 4.47
N ASP A 200 2.44 14.16 3.54
CA ASP A 200 1.64 15.38 3.76
C ASP A 200 0.69 15.21 4.95
N TYR A 201 -0.01 14.08 5.00
CA TYR A 201 -0.76 13.60 6.14
C TYR A 201 -0.12 12.28 6.61
N SER A 202 0.38 12.22 7.84
CA SER A 202 1.04 10.99 8.30
C SER A 202 0.03 9.88 8.55
N PHE A 203 -0.96 10.16 9.40
CA PHE A 203 -2.02 9.22 9.73
C PHE A 203 -3.40 9.90 9.68
N MET A 204 -4.39 9.22 9.12
CA MET A 204 -5.78 9.64 9.13
C MET A 204 -6.67 8.52 9.68
N ALA A 205 -7.57 8.84 10.62
CA ALA A 205 -8.66 7.96 11.00
C ALA A 205 -9.99 8.69 10.82
N GLU A 206 -10.87 8.09 10.02
CA GLU A 206 -12.14 8.67 9.61
C GLU A 206 -13.30 7.74 9.91
N SER A 207 -14.27 8.22 10.69
CA SER A 207 -15.49 7.48 11.04
C SER A 207 -15.26 6.08 11.62
N THR A 208 -14.17 5.90 12.38
CA THR A 208 -13.80 4.62 13.00
C THR A 208 -14.48 4.42 14.36
N PHE A 209 -14.50 3.17 14.83
CA PHE A 209 -15.04 2.77 16.13
C PHE A 209 -14.03 1.90 16.88
N ASN A 210 -13.75 2.20 18.15
CA ASN A 210 -12.89 1.38 19.01
C ASN A 210 -11.49 1.05 18.43
N CYS A 211 -10.94 1.93 17.60
CA CYS A 211 -9.62 1.74 16.99
C CYS A 211 -8.50 2.33 17.85
N SER A 212 -7.29 1.80 17.70
CA SER A 212 -6.11 2.29 18.41
C SER A 212 -4.88 2.45 17.52
N LEU A 213 -4.05 3.42 17.89
CA LEU A 213 -2.72 3.63 17.34
C LEU A 213 -1.74 3.78 18.51
N GLU A 214 -0.72 2.92 18.55
CA GLU A 214 0.27 2.87 19.63
C GLU A 214 1.71 2.83 19.08
N ASN A 215 2.64 3.43 19.81
CA ASN A 215 4.05 3.57 19.45
C ASN A 215 4.26 4.16 18.05
N VAL A 216 3.85 5.42 17.86
CA VAL A 216 3.93 6.11 16.57
C VAL A 216 4.98 7.22 16.57
N ARG A 217 5.77 7.28 15.50
CA ARG A 217 6.74 8.35 15.26
C ARG A 217 6.43 9.06 13.95
N VAL A 218 6.28 10.38 14.01
CA VAL A 218 6.08 11.24 12.83
C VAL A 218 7.23 12.23 12.71
N ARG A 219 7.82 12.33 11.51
CA ARG A 219 8.88 13.29 11.18
C ARG A 219 8.55 13.99 9.86
N GLY A 220 8.40 15.31 9.90
CA GLY A 220 8.12 16.09 8.69
C GLY A 220 6.63 16.10 8.32
N GLY A 221 6.32 16.60 7.13
CA GLY A 221 4.94 16.64 6.61
C GLY A 221 4.14 17.91 6.92
N LEU A 222 2.88 17.95 6.45
CA LEU A 222 1.97 19.07 6.69
C LEU A 222 1.16 18.87 7.97
N THR A 223 0.50 17.73 8.10
CA THR A 223 -0.28 17.32 9.26
C THR A 223 0.20 15.96 9.74
N GLY A 224 0.40 15.81 11.05
CA GLY A 224 0.81 14.54 11.64
C GLY A 224 -0.36 13.56 11.66
N ILE A 225 -1.18 13.64 12.71
CA ILE A 225 -2.29 12.71 12.93
C ILE A 225 -3.60 13.48 12.81
N SER A 226 -4.52 13.01 11.98
CA SER A 226 -5.86 13.58 11.84
C SER A 226 -6.93 12.56 12.23
N LEU A 227 -7.68 12.87 13.27
CA LEU A 227 -8.82 12.08 13.75
C LEU A 227 -10.10 12.86 13.42
N ALA A 228 -10.98 12.26 12.62
CA ALA A 228 -12.24 12.87 12.22
C ALA A 228 -13.42 11.88 12.33
N GLY A 229 -14.46 12.26 13.05
CA GLY A 229 -15.71 11.51 13.15
C GLY A 229 -15.59 10.18 13.89
N ASN A 230 -14.52 9.93 14.63
CA ASN A 230 -14.31 8.64 15.30
C ASN A 230 -15.08 8.55 16.63
N SER A 231 -15.27 7.32 17.11
CA SER A 231 -15.82 7.01 18.43
C SER A 231 -14.87 6.08 19.18
N ASN A 232 -14.46 6.48 20.38
CA ASN A 232 -13.56 5.69 21.24
C ASN A 232 -12.20 5.37 20.58
N PHE A 233 -11.58 6.34 19.92
CA PHE A 233 -10.23 6.19 19.37
C PHE A 233 -9.18 6.35 20.49
N SER A 234 -8.18 5.47 20.54
CA SER A 234 -7.06 5.55 21.48
C SER A 234 -5.75 5.82 20.77
N LEU A 235 -5.05 6.89 21.15
CA LEU A 235 -3.70 7.21 20.69
C LEU A 235 -2.74 7.21 21.88
N ALA A 236 -1.78 6.29 21.87
CA ALA A 236 -0.81 6.12 22.94
C ALA A 236 0.62 6.15 22.39
N GLU A 237 1.56 6.63 23.21
CA GLU A 237 3.00 6.54 22.92
C GLU A 237 3.35 7.14 21.55
N PHE A 238 3.12 8.44 21.40
CA PHE A 238 3.30 9.14 20.12
C PHE A 238 4.38 10.23 20.19
N ASP A 239 5.21 10.31 19.16
CA ASP A 239 6.23 11.34 19.01
C ASP A 239 6.11 12.01 17.65
N VAL A 240 5.40 13.15 17.61
CA VAL A 240 5.13 13.91 16.40
C VAL A 240 6.01 15.16 16.36
N ARG A 241 6.94 15.23 15.39
CA ARG A 241 7.89 16.35 15.27
C ARG A 241 8.03 16.86 13.85
N ASN A 242 8.49 18.10 13.74
CA ASN A 242 8.82 18.77 12.48
C ASN A 242 7.65 18.85 11.49
N VAL A 243 6.42 18.79 12.00
CA VAL A 243 5.20 18.96 11.19
C VAL A 243 4.98 20.44 10.92
N ARG A 244 4.64 20.80 9.67
CA ARG A 244 4.53 22.21 9.25
C ARG A 244 3.27 22.91 9.74
N GLU A 245 2.15 22.19 9.87
CA GLU A 245 0.87 22.81 10.21
C GLU A 245 0.32 22.31 11.54
N VAL A 246 -0.25 21.11 11.58
CA VAL A 246 -0.94 20.60 12.77
C VAL A 246 -0.34 19.27 13.18
N ALA A 247 0.20 19.16 14.39
CA ALA A 247 0.79 17.89 14.84
C ALA A 247 -0.30 16.82 15.04
N VAL A 248 -1.35 17.16 15.80
CA VAL A 248 -2.55 16.33 15.97
C VAL A 248 -3.80 17.17 15.80
N ARG A 249 -4.72 16.73 14.93
CA ARG A 249 -6.04 17.31 14.71
C ARG A 249 -7.11 16.32 15.17
N VAL A 250 -8.08 16.79 15.96
CA VAL A 250 -9.18 15.97 16.48
C VAL A 250 -10.51 16.67 16.22
N ILE A 251 -11.37 16.03 15.45
CA ILE A 251 -12.77 16.42 15.22
C ILE A 251 -13.64 15.15 15.29
N ASP A 252 -13.61 14.48 16.43
CA ASP A 252 -14.29 13.20 16.64
C ASP A 252 -15.71 13.36 17.18
N ARG A 253 -16.53 12.31 17.02
CA ARG A 253 -17.88 12.25 17.60
C ARG A 253 -17.79 12.12 19.12
N VAL A 254 -16.80 11.38 19.60
CA VAL A 254 -16.47 11.19 21.02
C VAL A 254 -15.00 11.52 21.21
N ALA A 255 -14.67 12.26 22.28
CA ALA A 255 -13.28 12.63 22.56
C ALA A 255 -12.37 11.38 22.62
N PRO A 256 -11.23 11.37 21.92
CA PRO A 256 -10.29 10.26 21.95
C PRO A 256 -9.48 10.24 23.24
N HIS A 257 -8.89 9.09 23.54
CA HIS A 257 -7.92 8.94 24.63
C HIS A 257 -6.50 9.18 24.11
N LEU A 258 -5.90 10.32 24.44
CA LEU A 258 -4.52 10.66 24.04
C LEU A 258 -3.59 10.56 25.26
N ARG A 259 -2.55 9.72 25.22
CA ARG A 259 -1.60 9.55 26.34
C ARG A 259 -0.15 9.37 25.90
N ASN A 260 0.79 9.72 26.80
CA ASN A 260 2.23 9.49 26.63
C ASN A 260 2.81 10.04 25.32
N GLY A 261 2.43 11.28 24.98
CA GLY A 261 2.75 11.87 23.69
C GLY A 261 3.58 13.14 23.74
N LEU A 262 4.36 13.37 22.69
CA LEU A 262 5.09 14.60 22.42
C LEU A 262 4.66 15.19 21.08
N LEU A 263 4.35 16.48 21.09
CA LEU A 263 3.90 17.24 19.92
C LEU A 263 4.80 18.45 19.68
N GLN A 264 5.42 18.48 18.51
CA GLN A 264 6.19 19.62 18.01
C GLN A 264 5.80 19.88 16.56
N SER A 265 5.24 21.06 16.31
CA SER A 265 4.93 21.56 14.97
C SER A 265 5.31 23.03 14.84
N MET A 266 5.30 23.53 13.60
CA MET A 266 5.63 24.92 13.30
C MET A 266 4.47 25.89 13.54
N LYS A 267 3.21 25.42 13.49
CA LYS A 267 2.01 26.24 13.73
C LYS A 267 1.23 25.79 14.97
N THR A 268 0.58 24.63 14.93
CA THR A 268 -0.35 24.17 15.98
C THR A 268 0.00 22.78 16.47
N GLY A 269 0.26 22.62 17.76
CA GLY A 269 0.54 21.30 18.35
C GLY A 269 -0.69 20.39 18.33
N LEU A 270 -1.73 20.79 19.05
CA LEU A 270 -3.00 20.07 19.12
C LEU A 270 -4.14 21.00 18.71
N LEU A 271 -4.93 20.59 17.71
CA LEU A 271 -6.14 21.26 17.28
C LEU A 271 -7.34 20.38 17.61
N ILE A 272 -8.24 20.89 18.45
CA ILE A 272 -9.50 20.22 18.78
C ILE A 272 -10.65 21.05 18.21
N GLY A 273 -11.48 20.44 17.37
CA GLY A 273 -12.69 21.03 16.82
C GLY A 273 -13.94 20.31 17.31
N SER A 274 -15.09 21.00 17.24
CA SER A 274 -16.39 20.37 17.41
C SER A 274 -16.73 19.53 16.18
N CYS A 275 -17.36 18.36 16.37
CA CYS A 275 -18.08 17.73 15.28
C CYS A 275 -19.09 18.75 14.72
N SER A 276 -19.04 19.03 13.42
CA SER A 276 -20.11 19.79 12.78
C SER A 276 -21.38 18.98 12.95
N GLY A 277 -22.31 19.50 13.75
CA GLY A 277 -23.59 18.86 14.01
C GLY A 277 -24.36 18.63 12.71
N ASP A 278 -25.16 17.56 12.71
CA ASP A 278 -26.18 17.30 11.72
C ASP A 278 -26.97 18.58 11.42
N HIS A 279 -26.81 19.12 10.22
CA HIS A 279 -27.89 19.90 9.63
C HIS A 279 -28.86 18.88 9.05
N GLN A 280 -29.97 18.68 9.76
CA GLN A 280 -31.14 17.92 9.28
C GLN A 280 -31.57 18.38 7.89
#